data_AF-A0A934VE30-F1
#
_entry.id   AF-A0A934VE30-F1
#
_cell.length_a   1.000
_cell.length_b   1.000
_cell.length_c   1.000
_cell.angle_alpha   90.00
_cell.angle_beta   90.00
_cell.angle_gamma   90.00
#
_symmetry.space_group_name_H-M   'P 1'
#
loop_
_entity.id
_entity.type
_entity.pdbx_description
1 polymer ?
#
loop_
_entity_poly.entity_id
_entity_poly.type
_entity_poly.pdbx_seq_one_letter_code
_entity_poly.pdbx_strand_id
1 'polypeptide(L)'
;MLFSRAMIFCLLATPMMAEKKESLFENSVVSNDLEFIRTDDESALKAVKLIGRERKEMPDKRNEDLFAEGAAVYEVLFKDGLRTEIWAHPDLEDEVELKELTALISEGLGKLPRLMRAKLSHVVLHEGDEVAFGEEVGRFFVLYSKNIRKRVETHDLEETIFHEACHATLEKEHAQHQDWLAAQKKDAAFITKYAERLPLKEDLPESALFAYTVLKHPGRLPPGTEKSVRELIPNRLLYFEKLFQLR
;
A
#
# COMPACT_ATOMS: atom_id res chain seq x y z
N MET A 1 56.40 -39.79 -31.04
CA MET A 1 55.37 -39.23 -31.93
C MET A 1 54.06 -39.15 -31.15
N LEU A 2 53.41 -37.99 -31.24
CA LEU A 2 52.03 -37.63 -30.83
C LEU A 2 51.70 -37.57 -29.32
N PHE A 3 51.91 -36.37 -28.76
CA PHE A 3 51.13 -35.83 -27.64
C PHE A 3 49.70 -35.53 -28.12
N SER A 4 48.68 -36.10 -27.48
CA SER A 4 47.28 -35.70 -27.68
C SER A 4 46.83 -34.86 -26.48
N ARG A 5 46.77 -33.54 -26.67
CA ARG A 5 46.17 -32.59 -25.72
C ARG A 5 44.66 -32.60 -25.93
N ALA A 6 43.91 -33.15 -24.98
CA ALA A 6 42.47 -32.94 -24.92
C ALA A 6 42.19 -31.47 -24.53
N MET A 7 41.68 -30.68 -25.48
CA MET A 7 41.07 -29.39 -25.19
C MET A 7 39.69 -29.62 -24.56
N ILE A 8 39.57 -29.34 -23.27
CA ILE A 8 38.27 -29.19 -22.61
C ILE A 8 37.73 -27.82 -23.02
N PHE A 9 36.72 -27.80 -23.88
CA PHE A 9 35.98 -26.59 -24.21
C PHE A 9 34.94 -26.36 -23.11
N CYS A 10 35.29 -25.56 -22.11
CA CYS A 10 34.31 -25.03 -21.16
C CYS A 10 33.45 -24.01 -21.92
N LEU A 11 32.25 -24.41 -22.36
CA LEU A 11 31.21 -23.45 -22.72
C LEU A 11 30.82 -22.67 -21.46
N LEU A 12 31.35 -21.46 -21.34
CA LEU A 12 30.78 -20.45 -20.44
C LEU A 12 29.43 -20.06 -21.02
N ALA A 13 28.35 -20.66 -20.52
CA ALA A 13 27.01 -20.17 -20.76
C ALA A 13 26.91 -18.77 -20.15
N THR A 14 26.93 -17.75 -20.99
CA THR A 14 26.55 -16.40 -20.57
C THR A 14 25.10 -16.47 -20.11
N PRO A 15 24.76 -16.03 -18.88
CA PRO A 15 23.37 -15.97 -18.47
C PRO A 15 22.65 -15.00 -19.41
N MET A 16 21.73 -15.53 -20.22
CA MET A 16 20.83 -14.74 -21.04
C MET A 16 20.00 -13.90 -20.06
N MET A 17 20.23 -12.59 -19.99
CA MET A 17 19.35 -11.73 -19.21
C MET A 17 17.99 -11.78 -19.90
N ALA A 18 16.96 -12.22 -19.17
CA ALA A 18 15.60 -12.19 -19.66
C ALA A 18 15.26 -10.73 -20.03
N GLU A 19 14.76 -10.52 -21.23
CA GLU A 19 14.29 -9.21 -21.67
C GLU A 19 13.12 -8.79 -20.78
N LYS A 20 13.20 -7.59 -20.19
CA LYS A 20 12.11 -7.08 -19.36
C LYS A 20 10.87 -6.85 -20.23
N LYS A 21 9.73 -7.37 -19.78
CA LYS A 21 8.43 -7.12 -20.41
C LYS A 21 7.95 -5.70 -20.05
N GLU A 22 7.01 -5.18 -20.83
CA GLU A 22 6.36 -3.90 -20.51
C GLU A 22 5.47 -4.00 -19.27
N SER A 23 5.36 -2.89 -18.54
CA SER A 23 4.46 -2.74 -17.41
C SER A 23 2.99 -2.84 -17.83
N LEU A 24 2.15 -3.39 -16.96
CA LEU A 24 0.73 -3.66 -17.27
C LEU A 24 -0.14 -2.39 -17.26
N PHE A 25 0.20 -1.41 -16.43
CA PHE A 25 -0.52 -0.15 -16.32
C PHE A 25 0.40 1.06 -16.46
N GLU A 26 -0.11 2.14 -17.04
CA GLU A 26 0.62 3.41 -17.16
C GLU A 26 0.67 4.17 -15.83
N ASN A 27 -0.47 4.19 -15.12
CA ASN A 27 -0.68 4.97 -13.91
C ASN A 27 -0.64 4.08 -12.66
N SER A 28 -0.70 4.73 -11.49
CA SER A 28 -0.76 4.08 -10.18
C SER A 28 -1.97 3.16 -10.03
N VAL A 29 -1.84 2.17 -9.13
CA VAL A 29 -2.95 1.30 -8.70
C VAL A 29 -4.14 2.06 -8.13
N VAL A 30 -3.95 3.26 -7.61
CA VAL A 30 -5.03 4.11 -7.04
C VAL A 30 -5.68 5.04 -8.09
N SER A 31 -5.63 4.67 -9.37
CA SER A 31 -6.14 5.47 -10.50
C SER A 31 -6.46 4.60 -11.71
N ASN A 32 -7.18 3.50 -11.50
CA ASN A 32 -7.66 2.62 -12.57
C ASN A 32 -9.00 1.97 -12.18
N ASP A 33 -9.70 1.39 -13.15
CA ASP A 33 -11.06 0.85 -12.94
C ASP A 33 -11.08 -0.55 -12.28
N LEU A 34 -9.99 -0.98 -11.63
CA LEU A 34 -9.95 -2.25 -10.91
C LEU A 34 -10.34 -2.05 -9.46
N GLU A 35 -11.35 -2.79 -9.03
CA GLU A 35 -11.73 -2.87 -7.63
C GLU A 35 -10.89 -3.98 -6.96
N PHE A 36 -9.80 -3.59 -6.30
CA PHE A 36 -8.86 -4.50 -5.65
C PHE A 36 -9.39 -5.00 -4.31
N ILE A 37 -9.98 -4.07 -3.55
CA ILE A 37 -10.58 -4.29 -2.24
C ILE A 37 -12.01 -3.75 -2.30
N ARG A 38 -13.00 -4.62 -2.17
CA ARG A 38 -14.40 -4.21 -2.30
C ARG A 38 -14.91 -3.54 -1.05
N THR A 39 -15.95 -2.72 -1.21
CA THR A 39 -16.66 -2.13 -0.08
C THR A 39 -17.26 -3.20 0.84
N ASP A 40 -17.69 -4.35 0.28
CA ASP A 40 -18.30 -5.47 1.00
C ASP A 40 -17.33 -6.55 1.50
N ASP A 41 -16.01 -6.37 1.29
CA ASP A 41 -15.00 -7.30 1.80
C ASP A 41 -14.98 -7.33 3.33
N GLU A 42 -14.60 -8.47 3.91
CA GLU A 42 -14.59 -8.64 5.37
C GLU A 42 -13.64 -7.62 6.03
N SER A 43 -14.24 -6.76 6.85
CA SER A 43 -13.52 -5.78 7.66
C SER A 43 -13.26 -6.30 9.07
N ALA A 44 -12.03 -6.11 9.55
CA ALA A 44 -11.66 -6.33 10.94
C ALA A 44 -12.10 -5.19 11.86
N LEU A 45 -12.76 -4.14 11.36
CA LEU A 45 -13.26 -3.05 12.20
C LEU A 45 -14.24 -3.60 13.26
N LYS A 46 -14.05 -3.17 14.51
CA LYS A 46 -14.95 -3.48 15.62
C LYS A 46 -15.65 -2.24 16.13
N ALA A 47 -14.93 -1.14 16.31
CA ALA A 47 -15.50 0.12 16.75
C ALA A 47 -14.56 1.29 16.41
N VAL A 48 -15.16 2.47 16.25
CA VAL A 48 -14.45 3.76 16.23
C VAL A 48 -15.10 4.67 17.27
N LYS A 49 -14.30 5.39 18.08
CA LYS A 49 -14.82 6.31 19.09
C LYS A 49 -13.91 7.53 19.23
N LEU A 50 -14.52 8.70 19.41
CA LEU A 50 -13.81 9.90 19.87
C LEU A 50 -13.36 9.67 21.31
N ILE A 51 -12.06 9.82 21.58
CA ILE A 51 -11.49 9.67 22.93
C ILE A 51 -11.03 10.98 23.56
N GLY A 52 -10.92 12.05 22.76
CA GLY A 52 -10.55 13.37 23.28
C GLY A 52 -10.15 14.34 22.17
N ARG A 53 -9.70 15.52 22.60
CA ARG A 53 -9.06 16.53 21.76
C ARG A 53 -7.70 16.86 22.37
N GLU A 54 -6.65 16.76 21.58
CA GLU A 54 -5.26 16.85 22.05
C GLU A 54 -4.40 17.66 21.09
N ARG A 55 -3.23 18.08 21.56
CA ARG A 55 -2.16 18.58 20.70
C ARG A 55 -1.53 17.40 19.96
N LYS A 56 -1.57 17.39 18.64
CA LYS A 56 -1.02 16.32 17.80
C LYS A 56 -0.08 16.86 16.73
N GLU A 57 0.87 16.03 16.31
CA GLU A 57 1.68 16.30 15.11
C GLU A 57 0.83 16.00 13.88
N MET A 58 0.54 17.01 13.05
CA MET A 58 -0.40 16.93 11.94
C MET A 58 0.19 17.50 10.65
N PRO A 59 1.23 16.87 10.06
CA PRO A 59 1.86 17.38 8.84
C PRO A 59 0.86 17.60 7.72
N ASP A 60 1.06 18.66 6.94
CA ASP A 60 0.16 19.08 5.86
C ASP A 60 0.99 19.52 4.64
N LYS A 61 0.60 19.09 3.44
CA LYS A 61 1.23 19.55 2.19
C LYS A 61 1.07 21.05 1.93
N ARG A 62 0.11 21.71 2.59
CA ARG A 62 -0.27 23.11 2.30
C ARG A 62 0.50 24.14 3.12
N ASN A 63 1.13 23.73 4.21
CA ASN A 63 1.82 24.62 5.13
C ASN A 63 2.91 23.87 5.92
N GLU A 64 3.74 24.59 6.65
CA GLU A 64 4.86 24.02 7.42
C GLU A 64 4.51 23.82 8.91
N ASP A 65 3.26 24.02 9.31
CA ASP A 65 2.83 23.87 10.70
C ASP A 65 2.71 22.39 11.06
N LEU A 66 3.68 21.90 11.83
CA LEU A 66 3.76 20.48 12.19
C LEU A 66 2.77 20.07 13.27
N PHE A 67 2.20 21.00 14.02
CA PHE A 67 1.35 20.67 15.17
C PHE A 67 0.05 21.45 15.15
N ALA A 68 -1.05 20.76 15.49
CA ALA A 68 -2.34 21.38 15.73
C ALA A 68 -2.76 21.19 17.19
N GLU A 69 -3.31 22.25 17.79
CA GLU A 69 -3.95 22.19 19.10
C GLU A 69 -5.41 21.76 18.94
N GLY A 70 -5.91 20.89 19.83
CA GLY A 70 -7.33 20.50 19.84
C GLY A 70 -7.78 19.55 18.73
N ALA A 71 -6.84 18.83 18.11
CA ALA A 71 -7.12 17.78 17.14
C ALA A 71 -8.01 16.69 17.75
N ALA A 72 -9.08 16.32 17.07
CA ALA A 72 -9.98 15.25 17.52
C ALA A 72 -9.29 13.89 17.35
N VAL A 73 -9.22 13.12 18.43
CA VAL A 73 -8.55 11.81 18.44
C VAL A 73 -9.61 10.72 18.47
N TYR A 74 -9.69 9.94 17.40
CA TYR A 74 -10.55 8.77 17.30
C TYR A 74 -9.72 7.50 17.50
N GLU A 75 -10.07 6.69 18.49
CA GLU A 75 -9.53 5.34 18.62
C GLU A 75 -10.29 4.41 17.67
N VAL A 76 -9.56 3.71 16.80
CA VAL A 76 -10.05 2.64 15.94
C VAL A 76 -9.67 1.30 16.58
N LEU A 77 -10.67 0.51 16.97
CA LEU A 77 -10.50 -0.81 17.55
C LEU A 77 -10.86 -1.89 16.52
N PHE A 78 -9.99 -2.88 16.38
CA PHE A 78 -10.21 -4.04 15.52
C PHE A 78 -10.71 -5.28 16.29
N LYS A 79 -11.31 -6.24 15.58
CA LYS A 79 -11.86 -7.49 16.11
C LYS A 79 -10.79 -8.36 16.79
N ASP A 80 -9.55 -8.29 16.32
CA ASP A 80 -8.38 -8.99 16.87
C ASP A 80 -7.70 -8.23 18.02
N GLY A 81 -8.30 -7.14 18.51
CA GLY A 81 -7.83 -6.37 19.66
C GLY A 81 -6.74 -5.34 19.35
N LEU A 82 -6.25 -5.29 18.10
CA LEU A 82 -5.35 -4.24 17.64
C LEU A 82 -6.05 -2.88 17.64
N ARG A 83 -5.26 -1.82 17.72
CA ARG A 83 -5.72 -0.43 17.75
C ARG A 83 -4.84 0.47 16.92
N THR A 84 -5.43 1.52 16.37
CA THR A 84 -4.76 2.67 15.75
C THR A 84 -5.60 3.92 16.02
N GLU A 85 -5.14 5.08 15.61
CA GLU A 85 -5.85 6.34 15.82
C GLU A 85 -6.11 7.09 14.51
N ILE A 86 -7.15 7.92 14.49
CA ILE A 86 -7.35 8.97 13.48
C ILE A 86 -7.29 10.31 14.20
N TRP A 87 -6.41 11.20 13.76
CA TRP A 87 -6.26 12.56 14.26
C TRP A 87 -6.85 13.52 13.23
N ALA A 88 -8.00 14.11 13.55
CA ALA A 88 -8.67 15.05 12.67
C ALA A 88 -8.38 16.49 13.09
N HIS A 89 -8.03 17.32 12.10
CA HIS A 89 -7.61 18.69 12.32
C HIS A 89 -8.79 19.51 12.88
N PRO A 90 -8.57 20.45 13.82
CA PRO A 90 -9.64 21.25 14.41
C PRO A 90 -10.48 22.04 13.39
N ASP A 91 -9.92 22.37 12.22
CA ASP A 91 -10.64 23.06 11.15
C ASP A 91 -11.79 22.24 10.55
N LEU A 92 -11.81 20.91 10.74
CA LEU A 92 -12.97 20.08 10.45
C LEU A 92 -14.01 20.20 11.58
N GLU A 93 -14.73 21.32 11.57
CA GLU A 93 -15.70 21.68 12.62
C GLU A 93 -17.04 20.94 12.51
N ASP A 94 -17.43 20.50 11.30
CA ASP A 94 -18.69 19.79 11.09
C ASP A 94 -18.61 18.37 11.66
N GLU A 95 -19.26 18.17 12.82
CA GLU A 95 -19.30 16.91 13.54
C GLU A 95 -20.04 15.77 12.78
N VAL A 96 -20.91 16.09 11.81
CA VAL A 96 -21.55 15.09 10.96
C VAL A 96 -20.56 14.62 9.90
N GLU A 97 -19.91 15.56 9.19
CA GLU A 97 -18.85 15.26 8.23
C GLU A 97 -17.72 14.48 8.89
N LEU A 98 -17.28 14.91 10.08
CA LEU A 98 -16.18 14.26 10.79
C LEU A 98 -16.52 12.81 11.16
N LYS A 99 -17.75 12.53 11.59
CA LYS A 99 -18.22 11.16 11.85
C LYS A 99 -18.28 10.31 10.58
N GLU A 100 -18.72 10.90 9.47
CA GLU A 100 -18.77 10.21 8.17
C GLU A 100 -17.36 9.84 7.69
N LEU A 101 -16.44 10.81 7.65
CA LEU A 101 -15.06 10.60 7.20
C LEU A 101 -14.34 9.59 8.09
N THR A 102 -14.46 9.71 9.42
CA THR A 102 -13.82 8.76 10.34
C THR A 102 -14.40 7.36 10.21
N ALA A 103 -15.70 7.20 9.92
CA ALA A 103 -16.30 5.90 9.64
C ALA A 103 -15.74 5.28 8.34
N LEU A 104 -15.67 6.06 7.26
CA LEU A 104 -15.10 5.62 5.98
C LEU A 104 -13.63 5.17 6.12
N ILE A 105 -12.80 5.99 6.77
CA ILE A 105 -11.39 5.67 7.01
C ILE A 105 -11.27 4.42 7.88
N SER A 106 -12.03 4.33 8.97
CA SER A 106 -11.98 3.17 9.88
C SER A 106 -12.37 1.87 9.18
N GLU A 107 -13.32 1.92 8.26
CA GLU A 107 -13.74 0.76 7.48
C GLU A 107 -12.64 0.30 6.52
N GLY A 108 -12.02 1.23 5.78
CA GLY A 108 -10.87 0.92 4.93
C GLY A 108 -9.67 0.37 5.73
N LEU A 109 -9.37 0.97 6.88
CA LEU A 109 -8.35 0.46 7.81
C LEU A 109 -8.65 -0.97 8.27
N GLY A 110 -9.92 -1.31 8.47
CA GLY A 110 -10.36 -2.66 8.86
C GLY A 110 -10.03 -3.74 7.82
N LYS A 111 -9.91 -3.38 6.54
CA LYS A 111 -9.64 -4.32 5.43
C LYS A 111 -8.15 -4.55 5.18
N LEU A 112 -7.29 -3.79 5.85
CA LEU A 112 -5.85 -3.94 5.74
C LEU A 112 -5.36 -5.30 6.29
N PRO A 113 -4.27 -5.86 5.73
CA PRO A 113 -3.57 -6.99 6.32
C PRO A 113 -3.27 -6.74 7.79
N ARG A 114 -3.42 -7.78 8.63
CA ARG A 114 -3.17 -7.68 10.07
C ARG A 114 -1.78 -7.09 10.39
N LEU A 115 -0.76 -7.43 9.59
CA LEU A 115 0.59 -6.89 9.74
C LEU A 115 0.61 -5.36 9.66
N MET A 116 -0.10 -4.76 8.69
CA MET A 116 -0.17 -3.31 8.53
C MET A 116 -0.94 -2.67 9.70
N ARG A 117 -2.10 -3.24 10.07
CA ARG A 117 -2.90 -2.77 11.22
C ARG A 117 -2.12 -2.79 12.54
N ALA A 118 -1.21 -3.76 12.71
CA ALA A 118 -0.38 -3.88 13.91
C ALA A 118 0.78 -2.86 13.95
N LYS A 119 1.15 -2.28 12.81
CA LYS A 119 2.29 -1.37 12.68
C LYS A 119 1.87 0.10 12.53
N LEU A 120 0.69 0.37 11.98
CA LEU A 120 0.18 1.71 11.74
C LEU A 120 -0.05 2.44 13.06
N SER A 121 0.62 3.59 13.23
CA SER A 121 0.52 4.43 14.42
C SER A 121 -0.82 5.18 14.44
N HIS A 122 -1.07 5.97 13.40
CA HIS A 122 -2.27 6.79 13.27
C HIS A 122 -2.50 7.21 11.80
N VAL A 123 -3.63 7.87 11.55
CA VAL A 123 -3.96 8.56 10.30
C VAL A 123 -4.22 10.03 10.62
N VAL A 124 -3.67 10.95 9.83
CA VAL A 124 -3.94 12.39 9.93
C VAL A 124 -5.04 12.74 8.92
N LEU A 125 -6.09 13.42 9.37
CA LEU A 125 -7.20 13.85 8.54
C LEU A 125 -7.29 15.38 8.54
N HIS A 126 -7.11 15.97 7.37
CA HIS A 126 -7.24 17.41 7.12
C HIS A 126 -8.49 17.71 6.29
N GLU A 127 -9.00 18.94 6.40
CA GLU A 127 -9.87 19.48 5.36
C GLU A 127 -9.04 19.81 4.13
N GLY A 128 -9.47 19.45 2.91
CA GLY A 128 -8.75 19.84 1.68
C GLY A 128 -8.92 18.86 0.53
N ASP A 129 -8.22 19.10 -0.58
CA ASP A 129 -8.23 18.23 -1.78
C ASP A 129 -6.82 17.80 -2.21
N GLU A 130 -5.85 17.86 -1.29
CA GLU A 130 -4.50 17.40 -1.59
C GLU A 130 -4.47 15.88 -1.72
N VAL A 131 -3.50 15.38 -2.48
CA VAL A 131 -3.26 13.94 -2.60
C VAL A 131 -2.76 13.41 -1.26
N ALA A 132 -3.16 12.18 -0.91
CA ALA A 132 -2.64 11.48 0.25
C ALA A 132 -1.11 11.29 0.21
N PHE A 133 -0.52 10.97 1.36
CA PHE A 133 0.88 10.55 1.46
C PHE A 133 1.14 9.79 2.78
N GLY A 134 2.07 8.85 2.75
CA GLY A 134 2.58 8.13 3.91
C GLY A 134 3.93 8.63 4.43
N GLU A 135 4.18 8.42 5.71
CA GLU A 135 5.45 8.70 6.39
C GLU A 135 5.91 7.45 7.18
N GLU A 136 7.02 6.86 6.75
CA GLU A 136 7.45 5.54 7.18
C GLU A 136 8.17 5.49 8.53
N VAL A 137 8.67 6.63 9.04
CA VAL A 137 9.37 6.67 10.34
C VAL A 137 8.40 6.73 11.51
N GLY A 138 7.44 7.65 11.45
CA GLY A 138 6.33 7.85 12.37
C GLY A 138 5.16 6.89 12.14
N ARG A 139 5.16 6.18 11.00
CA ARG A 139 4.19 5.14 10.63
C ARG A 139 2.76 5.65 10.59
N PHE A 140 2.56 6.77 9.88
CA PHE A 140 1.24 7.33 9.65
C PHE A 140 1.08 7.70 8.17
N PHE A 141 -0.14 8.03 7.79
CA PHE A 141 -0.42 8.66 6.51
C PHE A 141 -1.47 9.74 6.66
N VAL A 142 -1.53 10.62 5.67
CA VAL A 142 -2.39 11.80 5.67
C VAL A 142 -3.45 11.69 4.59
N LEU A 143 -4.69 12.01 4.94
CA LEU A 143 -5.83 12.10 4.04
C LEU A 143 -6.49 13.47 4.12
N TYR A 144 -7.20 13.82 3.05
CA TYR A 144 -7.88 15.11 2.91
C TYR A 144 -9.36 14.91 2.59
N SER A 145 -10.25 15.65 3.26
CA SER A 145 -11.70 15.41 3.24
C SER A 145 -12.35 15.41 1.84
N LYS A 146 -11.95 16.32 0.93
CA LYS A 146 -12.45 16.38 -0.45
C LYS A 146 -11.84 15.29 -1.31
N ASN A 147 -10.56 14.97 -1.07
CA ASN A 147 -9.91 13.84 -1.74
C ASN A 147 -10.58 12.51 -1.38
N ILE A 148 -10.89 12.28 -0.09
CA ILE A 148 -11.64 11.10 0.36
C ILE A 148 -12.96 10.96 -0.40
N ARG A 149 -13.76 12.03 -0.49
CA ARG A 149 -15.04 12.00 -1.20
C ARG A 149 -14.88 11.63 -2.67
N LYS A 150 -13.91 12.23 -3.35
CA LYS A 150 -13.58 11.88 -4.73
C LYS A 150 -13.19 10.41 -4.87
N ARG A 151 -12.42 9.87 -3.92
CA ARG A 151 -12.04 8.45 -3.88
C ARG A 151 -13.22 7.52 -3.62
N VAL A 152 -14.18 7.93 -2.80
CA VAL A 152 -15.45 7.18 -2.65
C VAL A 152 -16.23 7.15 -3.96
N GLU A 153 -16.38 8.29 -4.64
CA GLU A 153 -17.09 8.37 -5.92
C GLU A 153 -16.44 7.50 -7.01
N THR A 154 -15.11 7.40 -6.98
CA THR A 154 -14.30 6.62 -7.94
C THR A 154 -14.02 5.19 -7.50
N HIS A 155 -14.52 4.76 -6.32
CA HIS A 155 -14.30 3.43 -5.77
C HIS A 155 -12.80 3.10 -5.55
N ASP A 156 -12.03 4.11 -5.16
CA ASP A 156 -10.56 4.06 -4.98
C ASP A 156 -10.13 4.30 -3.51
N LEU A 157 -11.07 4.46 -2.57
CA LEU A 157 -10.73 4.85 -1.20
C LEU A 157 -9.97 3.74 -0.48
N GLU A 158 -10.43 2.50 -0.56
CA GLU A 158 -9.77 1.33 0.02
C GLU A 158 -8.37 1.13 -0.55
N GLU A 159 -8.21 1.30 -1.86
CA GLU A 159 -6.94 1.22 -2.59
C GLU A 159 -5.98 2.32 -2.12
N THR A 160 -6.49 3.55 -1.97
CA THR A 160 -5.71 4.68 -1.45
C THR A 160 -5.23 4.40 -0.02
N ILE A 161 -6.13 3.95 0.86
CA ILE A 161 -5.79 3.60 2.24
C ILE A 161 -4.75 2.47 2.28
N PHE A 162 -4.90 1.44 1.44
CA PHE A 162 -3.94 0.34 1.37
C PHE A 162 -2.56 0.80 0.90
N HIS A 163 -2.53 1.58 -0.18
CA HIS A 163 -1.30 2.10 -0.77
C HIS A 163 -0.53 2.94 0.26
N GLU A 164 -1.19 3.90 0.91
CA GLU A 164 -0.55 4.76 1.90
C GLU A 164 -0.18 4.03 3.19
N ALA A 165 -0.99 3.07 3.62
CA ALA A 165 -0.63 2.20 4.74
C ALA A 165 0.61 1.34 4.42
N CYS A 166 0.82 0.95 3.16
CA CYS A 166 2.02 0.24 2.75
C CYS A 166 3.27 1.13 2.88
N HIS A 167 3.21 2.39 2.43
CA HIS A 167 4.27 3.37 2.68
C HIS A 167 4.55 3.50 4.18
N ALA A 168 3.50 3.77 4.98
CA ALA A 168 3.63 4.02 6.41
C ALA A 168 4.18 2.81 7.20
N THR A 169 3.84 1.58 6.81
CA THR A 169 4.08 0.40 7.67
C THR A 169 5.14 -0.57 7.15
N LEU A 170 5.41 -0.57 5.83
CA LEU A 170 6.30 -1.54 5.21
C LEU A 170 7.55 -0.90 4.59
N GLU A 171 7.47 0.33 4.07
CA GLU A 171 8.54 0.91 3.25
C GLU A 171 9.91 0.88 3.93
N LYS A 172 10.01 1.43 5.14
CA LYS A 172 11.27 1.53 5.89
C LYS A 172 11.99 0.19 6.06
N GLU A 173 11.23 -0.89 6.22
CA GLU A 173 11.78 -2.23 6.47
C GLU A 173 12.01 -3.01 5.17
N HIS A 174 11.22 -2.78 4.13
CA HIS A 174 11.12 -3.68 2.98
C HIS A 174 11.61 -3.06 1.66
N ALA A 175 11.44 -1.76 1.42
CA ALA A 175 11.69 -1.16 0.10
C ALA A 175 13.17 -1.25 -0.36
N GLN A 176 14.10 -1.29 0.58
CA GLN A 176 15.53 -1.50 0.32
C GLN A 176 16.06 -2.86 0.83
N HIS A 177 15.16 -3.74 1.29
CA HIS A 177 15.58 -5.05 1.80
C HIS A 177 16.14 -5.92 0.68
N GLN A 178 17.25 -6.62 0.94
CA GLN A 178 17.93 -7.44 -0.07
C GLN A 178 17.00 -8.47 -0.74
N ASP A 179 16.13 -9.11 0.04
CA ASP A 179 15.19 -10.12 -0.49
C ASP A 179 14.11 -9.50 -1.38
N TRP A 180 13.67 -8.27 -1.07
CA TRP A 180 12.72 -7.53 -1.90
C TRP A 180 13.37 -7.14 -3.22
N LEU A 181 14.55 -6.54 -3.17
CA LEU A 181 15.31 -6.15 -4.37
C LEU A 181 15.68 -7.37 -5.23
N ALA A 182 15.98 -8.50 -4.60
CA ALA A 182 16.21 -9.76 -5.30
C ALA A 182 14.95 -10.30 -5.99
N ALA A 183 13.78 -10.18 -5.35
CA ALA A 183 12.50 -10.54 -5.97
C ALA A 183 12.19 -9.63 -7.17
N GLN A 184 12.29 -8.30 -6.98
CA GLN A 184 12.09 -7.30 -8.04
C GLN A 184 13.01 -7.57 -9.25
N LYS A 185 14.29 -7.91 -9.04
CA LYS A 185 15.25 -8.20 -10.11
C LYS A 185 14.96 -9.50 -10.87
N LYS A 186 14.35 -10.49 -10.22
CA LYS A 186 14.00 -11.79 -10.84
C LYS A 186 12.68 -11.75 -11.60
N ASP A 187 11.86 -10.75 -11.33
CA ASP A 187 10.58 -10.54 -12.01
C ASP A 187 10.78 -9.95 -13.41
N ALA A 188 9.81 -10.23 -14.30
CA ALA A 188 9.91 -9.90 -15.71
C ALA A 188 9.64 -8.42 -15.99
N ALA A 189 8.85 -7.73 -15.17
CA ALA A 189 8.51 -6.33 -15.34
C ALA A 189 8.07 -5.69 -14.01
N PHE A 190 8.00 -4.37 -13.96
CA PHE A 190 7.18 -3.67 -12.97
C PHE A 190 5.69 -3.84 -13.31
N ILE A 191 4.81 -3.74 -12.32
CA ILE A 191 3.36 -3.82 -12.60
C ILE A 191 2.85 -2.53 -13.23
N THR A 192 3.29 -1.38 -12.73
CA THR A 192 2.92 -0.06 -13.27
C THR A 192 4.16 0.68 -13.75
N LYS A 193 4.02 1.56 -14.75
CA LYS A 193 5.11 2.46 -15.12
C LYS A 193 5.43 3.47 -14.01
N TYR A 194 4.48 3.74 -13.12
CA TYR A 194 4.73 4.54 -11.93
C TYR A 194 5.75 3.86 -10.99
N ALA A 195 5.53 2.57 -10.68
CA ALA A 195 6.49 1.74 -9.97
C ALA A 195 7.85 1.66 -10.69
N GLU A 196 7.85 1.55 -12.02
CA GLU A 196 9.08 1.54 -12.83
C GLU A 196 9.88 2.84 -12.73
N ARG A 197 9.21 3.99 -12.73
CA ARG A 197 9.86 5.31 -12.59
C ARG A 197 10.45 5.53 -11.21
N LEU A 198 9.80 5.00 -10.16
CA LEU A 198 10.18 5.20 -8.77
C LEU A 198 10.32 3.86 -8.03
N PRO A 199 11.25 2.98 -8.43
CA PRO A 199 11.27 1.57 -8.02
C PRO A 199 11.62 1.34 -6.54
N LEU A 200 12.19 2.33 -5.87
CA LEU A 200 12.50 2.28 -4.43
C LEU A 200 11.41 2.90 -3.56
N LYS A 201 10.42 3.57 -4.15
CA LYS A 201 9.32 4.22 -3.42
C LYS A 201 7.99 3.55 -3.72
N GLU A 202 7.67 3.40 -5.01
CA GLU A 202 6.33 3.03 -5.49
C GLU A 202 6.18 1.56 -5.82
N ASP A 203 7.26 0.84 -6.13
CA ASP A 203 7.11 -0.57 -6.50
C ASP A 203 6.55 -1.44 -5.38
N LEU A 204 6.91 -1.16 -4.12
CA LEU A 204 6.42 -1.89 -2.97
C LEU A 204 4.89 -1.74 -2.78
N PRO A 205 4.32 -0.53 -2.61
CA PRO A 205 2.87 -0.36 -2.44
C PRO A 205 2.06 -0.82 -3.65
N GLU A 206 2.51 -0.51 -4.87
CA GLU A 206 1.84 -0.91 -6.10
C GLU A 206 1.78 -2.44 -6.24
N SER A 207 2.89 -3.13 -5.97
CA SER A 207 2.94 -4.59 -6.01
C SER A 207 2.16 -5.23 -4.86
N ALA A 208 2.19 -4.61 -3.67
CA ALA A 208 1.54 -5.14 -2.48
C ALA A 208 0.03 -5.25 -2.66
N LEU A 209 -0.60 -4.26 -3.29
CA LEU A 209 -2.04 -4.26 -3.53
C LEU A 209 -2.44 -5.38 -4.50
N PHE A 210 -1.75 -5.52 -5.64
CA PHE A 210 -1.95 -6.65 -6.55
C PHE A 210 -1.72 -7.99 -5.88
N ALA A 211 -0.64 -8.12 -5.11
CA ALA A 211 -0.34 -9.37 -4.42
C ALA A 211 -1.42 -9.71 -3.39
N TYR A 212 -1.87 -8.73 -2.60
CA TYR A 212 -2.94 -8.93 -1.63
C TYR A 212 -4.21 -9.41 -2.32
N THR A 213 -4.66 -8.74 -3.38
CA THR A 213 -5.85 -9.13 -4.13
C THR A 213 -5.72 -10.54 -4.73
N VAL A 214 -4.62 -10.85 -5.41
CA VAL A 214 -4.41 -12.14 -6.11
C VAL A 214 -4.23 -13.32 -5.14
N LEU A 215 -3.67 -13.07 -3.94
CA LEU A 215 -3.44 -14.11 -2.94
C LEU A 215 -4.63 -14.31 -2.00
N LYS A 216 -5.26 -13.22 -1.56
CA LYS A 216 -6.41 -13.25 -0.64
C LYS A 216 -7.73 -13.55 -1.36
N HIS A 217 -7.90 -13.04 -2.58
CA HIS A 217 -9.11 -13.15 -3.38
C HIS A 217 -8.83 -13.65 -4.81
N PRO A 218 -8.38 -14.91 -5.00
CA PRO A 218 -8.14 -15.45 -6.34
C PRO A 218 -9.37 -15.32 -7.24
N GLY A 219 -9.19 -14.77 -8.45
CA GLY A 219 -10.27 -14.51 -9.42
C GLY A 219 -10.98 -13.17 -9.26
N ARG A 220 -10.56 -12.29 -8.33
CA ARG A 220 -11.11 -10.93 -8.19
C ARG A 220 -10.80 -10.07 -9.42
N LEU A 221 -9.56 -10.12 -9.88
CA LEU A 221 -9.12 -9.34 -11.04
C LEU A 221 -9.61 -10.01 -12.33
N PRO A 222 -9.75 -9.25 -13.43
CA PRO A 222 -10.05 -9.84 -14.73
C PRO A 222 -9.06 -10.97 -15.06
N PRO A 223 -9.50 -12.11 -15.63
CA PRO A 223 -8.64 -13.29 -15.78
C PRO A 223 -7.32 -13.02 -16.53
N GLY A 224 -7.34 -12.15 -17.53
CA GLY A 224 -6.15 -11.71 -18.25
C GLY A 224 -5.19 -10.91 -17.36
N THR A 225 -5.72 -9.97 -16.57
CA THR A 225 -4.96 -9.17 -15.61
C THR A 225 -4.31 -10.05 -14.55
N GLU A 226 -5.06 -10.94 -13.90
CA GLU A 226 -4.51 -11.83 -12.88
C GLU A 226 -3.42 -12.74 -13.44
N LYS A 227 -3.65 -13.31 -14.63
CA LYS A 227 -2.64 -14.11 -15.33
C LYS A 227 -1.37 -13.28 -15.58
N SER A 228 -1.50 -12.06 -16.09
CA SER A 228 -0.36 -11.17 -16.33
C SER A 228 0.38 -10.86 -15.02
N VAL A 229 -0.31 -10.57 -13.93
CA VAL A 229 0.34 -10.33 -12.62
C VAL A 229 1.17 -11.55 -12.18
N ARG A 230 0.61 -12.76 -12.31
CA ARG A 230 1.32 -14.00 -11.96
C ARG A 230 2.53 -14.28 -12.84
N GLU A 231 2.48 -13.89 -14.11
CA GLU A 231 3.61 -14.04 -15.05
C GLU A 231 4.68 -12.95 -14.91
N LEU A 232 4.27 -11.72 -14.61
CA LEU A 232 5.17 -10.57 -14.55
C LEU A 232 5.92 -10.51 -13.23
N ILE A 233 5.25 -10.76 -12.10
CA ILE A 233 5.81 -10.56 -10.76
C ILE A 233 5.80 -11.77 -9.82
N PRO A 234 6.08 -13.00 -10.29
CA PRO A 234 5.94 -14.21 -9.47
C PRO A 234 6.81 -14.20 -8.20
N ASN A 235 7.99 -13.59 -8.21
CA ASN A 235 8.87 -13.55 -7.04
C ASN A 235 8.37 -12.56 -5.99
N ARG A 236 7.85 -11.40 -6.40
CA ARG A 236 7.19 -10.48 -5.47
C ARG A 236 5.90 -11.05 -4.90
N LEU A 237 5.13 -11.84 -5.67
CA LEU A 237 3.98 -12.57 -5.11
C LEU A 237 4.41 -13.52 -3.98
N LEU A 238 5.49 -14.29 -4.18
CA LEU A 238 6.04 -15.17 -3.14
C LEU A 238 6.57 -14.39 -1.93
N TYR A 239 7.09 -13.18 -2.14
CA TYR A 239 7.51 -12.30 -1.06
C TYR A 239 6.33 -11.88 -0.19
N PHE A 240 5.25 -11.39 -0.81
CA PHE A 240 4.05 -10.94 -0.09
C PHE A 240 3.25 -12.08 0.52
N GLU A 241 3.23 -13.27 -0.11
CA GLU A 241 2.62 -14.46 0.48
C GLU A 241 3.20 -14.76 1.86
N LYS A 242 4.53 -14.71 1.99
CA LYS A 242 5.23 -14.89 3.27
C LYS A 242 4.98 -13.72 4.22
N LEU A 243 5.04 -12.49 3.71
CA LEU A 243 4.92 -11.29 4.52
C LEU A 243 3.54 -11.16 5.18
N PHE A 244 2.48 -11.39 4.41
CA PHE A 244 1.10 -11.27 4.88
C PHE A 244 0.54 -12.55 5.50
N GLN A 245 1.26 -13.67 5.44
CA GLN A 245 0.84 -14.97 5.99
C GLN A 245 -0.55 -15.37 5.47
N LEU A 246 -0.75 -15.26 4.15
CA LEU A 246 -2.06 -15.48 3.50
C LEU A 246 -2.36 -16.96 3.19
N ARG A 247 -1.56 -17.88 3.74
CA ARG A 247 -1.74 -19.33 3.66
C ARG A 247 -1.30 -20.01 4.95
#